data_AF-A0A1Y4QVG7-F1
#
_entry.id   AF-A0A1Y4QVG7-F1
#
_cell.length_a   1.000
_cell.length_b   1.000
_cell.length_c   1.000
_cell.angle_alpha   90.00
_cell.angle_beta   90.00
_cell.angle_gamma   90.00
#
_symmetry.space_group_name_H-M   'P 1'
#
loop_
_entity.id
_entity.type
_entity.pdbx_description
1 polymer ?
#
loop_
_entity_poly.entity_id
_entity_poly.type
_entity_poly.pdbx_seq_one_letter_code
_entity_poly.pdbx_strand_id
1 'polypeptide(L)'
;MAKQTEKNTRRHVKTVRLTDDELDLLELLASESEMTLSEYMRTRILSGKIARPLMNKKDSQEINALLFQSNKELNAIGKNINQIAHCLNILKSRLEKNEAYNSDISQTLHQVNQMFLQHAQLLNRAFKGISVIWKIIAKKGAE
;
A
#
# COMPACT_ATOMS: atom_id res chain seq x y z
N MET A 1 -10.34 31.38 -67.71
CA MET A 1 -10.39 30.57 -66.48
C MET A 1 -9.01 29.95 -66.24
N ALA A 2 -8.17 30.58 -65.42
CA ALA A 2 -6.88 30.00 -65.00
C ALA A 2 -6.38 30.73 -63.75
N LYS A 3 -6.32 30.04 -62.60
CA LYS A 3 -5.46 30.33 -61.43
C LYS A 3 -5.79 29.39 -60.27
N GLN A 4 -5.30 28.15 -60.31
CA GLN A 4 -5.27 27.27 -59.13
C GLN A 4 -4.01 26.38 -59.03
N THR A 5 -3.01 26.58 -59.91
CA THR A 5 -1.79 25.73 -59.97
C THR A 5 -0.58 26.27 -59.21
N GLU A 6 -0.62 27.47 -58.62
CA GLU A 6 0.58 28.10 -58.04
C GLU A 6 0.98 27.62 -56.63
N LYS A 7 0.11 26.88 -55.91
CA LYS A 7 0.34 26.53 -54.50
C LYS A 7 1.19 25.27 -54.25
N ASN A 8 1.50 24.47 -55.28
CA ASN A 8 2.20 23.18 -55.12
C ASN A 8 3.59 23.13 -55.78
N THR A 9 4.10 24.27 -56.24
CA THR A 9 5.47 24.35 -56.78
C THR A 9 6.47 24.33 -55.63
N ARG A 10 7.39 23.35 -55.64
CA ARG A 10 8.45 23.22 -54.63
C ARG A 10 9.54 24.27 -54.87
N ARG A 11 9.60 25.30 -54.02
CA ARG A 11 10.50 26.48 -54.20
C ARG A 11 11.75 26.48 -53.30
N HIS A 12 11.77 25.67 -52.24
CA HIS A 12 12.84 25.68 -51.25
C HIS A 12 13.80 24.52 -51.49
N VAL A 13 15.08 24.84 -51.71
CA VAL A 13 16.17 23.86 -51.84
C VAL A 13 16.97 23.82 -50.54
N LYS A 14 17.25 22.61 -50.05
CA LYS A 14 18.14 22.38 -48.90
C LYS A 14 19.25 21.43 -49.35
N THR A 15 20.49 21.90 -49.24
CA THR A 15 21.68 21.12 -49.58
C THR A 15 22.21 20.43 -48.33
N VAL A 16 22.43 19.12 -48.40
CA VAL A 16 23.05 18.31 -47.35
C VAL A 16 24.32 17.71 -47.93
N ARG A 17 25.39 17.65 -47.13
CA ARG A 17 26.63 16.95 -47.50
C ARG A 17 26.56 15.53 -46.93
N LEU A 18 26.92 14.56 -47.75
CA LEU A 18 26.93 13.14 -47.42
C LEU A 18 28.33 12.60 -47.70
N THR A 19 28.73 11.56 -46.98
CA THR A 19 29.88 10.74 -47.37
C THR A 19 29.50 9.82 -48.53
N ASP A 20 30.51 9.24 -49.20
CA ASP A 20 30.28 8.32 -50.32
C ASP A 20 29.42 7.11 -49.87
N ASP A 21 29.74 6.51 -48.72
CA ASP A 21 28.97 5.40 -48.14
C ASP A 21 27.50 5.78 -47.81
N GLU A 22 27.28 7.00 -47.31
CA GLU A 22 25.93 7.50 -47.00
C GLU A 22 25.09 7.72 -48.26
N LEU A 23 25.73 8.18 -49.35
CA LEU A 23 25.08 8.37 -50.63
C LEU A 23 24.71 7.02 -51.25
N ASP A 24 25.65 6.08 -51.30
CA ASP A 24 25.44 4.73 -51.85
C ASP A 24 24.29 4.00 -51.14
N LEU A 25 24.24 4.09 -49.81
CA LEU A 25 23.17 3.51 -49.01
C LEU A 25 21.80 4.15 -49.34
N LEU A 26 21.75 5.47 -49.52
CA LEU A 26 20.50 6.16 -49.86
C LEU A 26 20.02 5.85 -51.27
N GLU A 27 20.93 5.71 -52.23
CA GLU A 27 20.62 5.31 -53.60
C GLU A 27 20.11 3.86 -53.66
N LEU A 28 20.73 2.96 -52.91
CA LEU A 28 20.27 1.57 -52.77
C LEU A 28 18.84 1.53 -52.21
N LEU A 29 18.58 2.22 -51.10
CA LEU A 29 17.27 2.23 -50.45
C LEU A 29 16.19 2.90 -51.32
N ALA A 30 16.57 3.92 -52.10
CA ALA A 30 15.67 4.56 -53.06
C ALA A 30 15.30 3.59 -54.21
N SER A 31 16.28 2.85 -54.72
CA SER A 31 16.10 1.80 -55.73
C SER A 31 15.19 0.67 -55.24
N GLU A 32 15.45 0.16 -54.03
CA GLU A 32 14.63 -0.88 -53.37
C GLU A 32 13.18 -0.43 -53.12
N SER A 33 12.95 0.88 -53.00
CA SER A 33 11.63 1.45 -52.80
C SER A 33 10.94 1.90 -54.10
N GLU A 34 11.54 1.64 -55.27
CA GLU A 34 11.07 2.10 -56.58
C GLU A 34 10.86 3.64 -56.66
N MET A 35 11.70 4.40 -55.95
CA MET A 35 11.61 5.86 -55.84
C MET A 35 12.87 6.54 -56.37
N THR A 36 12.71 7.76 -56.88
CA THR A 36 13.89 8.62 -57.10
C THR A 36 14.53 9.00 -55.77
N LEU A 37 15.84 9.18 -55.72
CA LEU A 37 16.56 9.59 -54.50
C LEU A 37 15.91 10.82 -53.83
N SER A 38 15.50 11.80 -54.63
CA SER A 38 14.80 13.00 -54.16
C SER A 38 13.41 12.69 -53.56
N GLU A 39 12.69 11.72 -54.10
CA GLU A 39 11.39 11.28 -53.60
C GLU A 39 11.52 10.49 -52.30
N TYR A 40 12.46 9.56 -52.28
CA TYR A 40 12.80 8.78 -51.11
C TYR A 40 13.21 9.69 -49.95
N MET A 41 14.12 10.64 -50.17
CA MET A 41 14.56 11.60 -49.16
C MET A 41 13.41 12.48 -48.66
N ARG A 42 12.56 12.99 -49.55
CA ARG A 42 11.38 13.78 -49.16
C ARG A 42 10.45 12.95 -48.26
N THR A 43 10.14 11.73 -48.68
CA THR A 43 9.28 10.82 -47.92
C THR A 43 9.90 10.55 -46.56
N ARG A 44 11.18 10.18 -46.48
CA ARG A 44 11.87 9.91 -45.21
C ARG A 44 12.01 11.15 -44.31
N ILE A 45 12.18 12.35 -44.85
CA ILE A 45 12.21 13.59 -44.05
C ILE A 45 10.83 13.92 -43.48
N LEU A 46 9.76 13.69 -44.25
CA LEU A 46 8.39 14.02 -43.87
C LEU A 46 7.71 12.93 -43.03
N SER A 47 8.02 11.67 -43.28
CA SER A 47 7.44 10.48 -42.61
C SER A 47 8.37 9.85 -41.59
N GLY A 48 9.65 10.26 -41.59
CA GLY A 48 10.64 9.76 -40.66
C GLY A 48 10.22 10.03 -39.22
N LYS A 49 10.11 8.97 -38.43
CA LYS A 49 9.94 9.07 -36.98
C LYS A 49 11.27 9.51 -36.37
N ILE A 50 11.60 10.80 -36.48
CA ILE A 50 12.52 11.41 -35.52
C ILE A 50 11.74 11.43 -34.21
N ALA A 51 12.25 10.75 -33.18
CA ALA A 51 11.66 10.79 -31.86
C ALA A 51 11.64 12.25 -31.38
N ARG A 52 10.53 12.94 -31.64
CA ARG A 52 10.33 14.31 -31.18
C ARG A 52 10.27 14.21 -29.66
N PRO A 53 11.18 14.86 -28.91
CA PRO A 53 11.05 14.89 -27.47
C PRO A 53 9.68 15.50 -27.16
N LEU A 54 8.84 14.71 -26.48
CA LEU A 54 7.46 15.06 -26.11
C LEU A 54 7.38 16.36 -25.29
N MET A 55 8.51 16.75 -24.69
CA MET A 55 8.63 17.87 -23.78
C MET A 55 10.02 18.49 -23.92
N ASN A 56 10.12 19.80 -23.70
CA ASN A 56 11.43 20.46 -23.69
C ASN A 56 12.22 20.04 -22.42
N LYS A 57 13.55 20.21 -22.45
CA LYS A 57 14.44 19.78 -21.35
C LYS A 57 14.13 20.45 -20.01
N LYS A 58 13.69 21.72 -20.03
CA LYS A 58 13.41 22.50 -18.83
C LYS A 58 12.20 21.93 -18.09
N ASP A 59 11.10 21.72 -18.81
CA ASP A 59 9.88 21.23 -18.19
C ASP A 59 10.04 19.77 -17.71
N SER A 60 10.84 18.96 -18.41
CA SER A 60 11.20 17.60 -17.95
C SER A 60 11.98 17.62 -16.63
N GLN A 61 12.90 18.58 -16.45
CA GLN A 61 13.65 18.74 -15.20
C GLN A 61 12.73 19.15 -14.04
N GLU A 62 11.78 20.05 -14.31
CA GLU A 62 10.81 20.52 -13.32
C GLU A 62 9.87 19.40 -12.85
N ILE A 63 9.33 18.61 -13.79
CA ILE A 63 8.53 17.42 -13.44
C ILE A 63 9.33 16.43 -12.61
N ASN A 64 10.59 16.15 -12.99
CA ASN A 64 11.42 15.23 -12.23
C ASN A 64 11.69 15.73 -10.81
N ALA A 65 11.89 17.04 -10.63
CA ALA A 65 12.06 17.63 -9.30
C ALA A 65 10.78 17.47 -8.44
N LEU A 66 9.61 17.73 -9.02
CA LEU A 66 8.32 17.55 -8.35
C LEU A 66 8.05 16.08 -7.99
N LEU A 67 8.35 15.14 -8.89
CA LEU A 67 8.23 13.71 -8.63
C LEU A 67 9.20 13.25 -7.53
N PHE A 68 10.42 13.77 -7.54
CA PHE A 68 11.41 13.47 -6.51
C PHE A 68 10.93 13.95 -5.13
N GLN A 69 10.41 15.19 -5.04
CA GLN A 69 9.85 15.71 -3.81
C GLN A 69 8.63 14.90 -3.35
N SER A 70 7.71 14.60 -4.26
CA SER A 70 6.52 13.79 -3.97
C SER A 70 6.89 12.41 -3.42
N ASN A 71 7.89 11.76 -4.02
CA ASN A 71 8.39 10.47 -3.52
C ASN A 71 9.01 10.57 -2.12
N LYS A 72 9.68 11.68 -1.80
CA LYS A 72 10.24 11.90 -0.47
C LYS A 72 9.13 12.04 0.57
N GLU A 73 8.08 12.78 0.27
CA GLU A 73 6.92 12.96 1.15
C GLU A 73 6.14 11.66 1.33
N LEU A 74 5.88 10.92 0.24
CA LEU A 74 5.24 9.60 0.29
C LEU A 74 6.04 8.60 1.13
N ASN A 75 7.38 8.61 1.02
CA ASN A 75 8.23 7.77 1.86
C ASN A 75 8.12 8.13 3.34
N ALA A 76 8.05 9.42 3.68
CA ALA A 76 7.86 9.86 5.06
C ALA A 76 6.49 9.43 5.61
N ILE A 77 5.43 9.58 4.81
CA ILE A 77 4.08 9.10 5.14
C ILE A 77 4.08 7.59 5.35
N GLY A 78 4.69 6.82 4.45
CA GLY A 78 4.80 5.36 4.56
C GLY A 78 5.52 4.92 5.83
N LYS A 79 6.58 5.62 6.24
CA LYS A 79 7.27 5.36 7.51
C LYS A 79 6.35 5.60 8.71
N ASN A 80 5.58 6.69 8.71
CA ASN A 80 4.63 6.98 9.79
C ASN A 80 3.53 5.92 9.87
N ILE A 81 2.98 5.50 8.74
CA ILE A 81 1.98 4.41 8.67
C ILE A 81 2.57 3.12 9.27
N ASN A 82 3.81 2.78 8.93
CA ASN A 82 4.45 1.57 9.45
C ASN A 82 4.65 1.63 10.97
N GLN A 83 5.01 2.80 11.51
CA GLN A 83 5.11 3.00 12.96
C GLN A 83 3.76 2.85 13.65
N ILE A 84 2.68 3.42 13.09
CA ILE A 84 1.32 3.28 13.62
C ILE A 84 0.91 1.81 13.62
N ALA A 85 1.11 1.09 12.51
CA ALA A 85 0.80 -0.33 12.42
C ALA A 85 1.57 -1.15 13.46
N HIS A 86 2.85 -0.85 13.66
CA HIS A 86 3.66 -1.51 14.69
C HIS A 86 3.13 -1.25 16.11
N CYS A 87 2.81 0.01 16.44
CA CYS A 87 2.22 0.37 17.72
C CYS A 87 0.87 -0.32 17.95
N LEU A 88 0.02 -0.39 16.93
CA LEU A 88 -1.27 -1.07 16.99
C LEU A 88 -1.11 -2.57 17.26
N ASN A 89 -0.14 -3.23 16.63
CA ASN A 89 0.15 -4.65 16.88
C ASN A 89 0.60 -4.90 18.32
N ILE A 90 1.44 -4.03 18.88
CA ILE A 90 1.84 -4.11 20.30
C ILE A 90 0.63 -3.91 21.21
N LEU A 91 -0.21 -2.91 20.94
CA LEU A 91 -1.41 -2.64 21.73
C LEU A 91 -2.39 -3.81 21.70
N LYS A 92 -2.61 -4.40 20.53
CA LYS A 92 -3.46 -5.60 20.37
C LYS A 92 -2.97 -6.75 21.25
N SER A 93 -1.68 -7.09 21.18
CA SER A 93 -1.11 -8.17 22.00
C SER A 93 -1.22 -7.87 23.51
N ARG A 94 -1.06 -6.61 23.92
CA ARG A 94 -1.26 -6.21 25.32
C ARG A 94 -2.71 -6.32 25.75
N LEU A 95 -3.66 -5.96 24.88
CA LEU A 95 -5.09 -6.07 25.15
C LEU A 95 -5.50 -7.53 25.34
N GLU A 96 -5.08 -8.42 24.43
CA GLU A 96 -5.35 -9.87 24.53
C GLU A 96 -4.83 -10.46 25.84
N LYS A 97 -3.62 -10.05 26.28
CA LYS A 97 -3.09 -10.47 27.59
C LYS A 97 -3.91 -9.93 28.75
N ASN A 98 -4.38 -8.69 28.67
CA ASN A 98 -5.19 -8.07 29.72
C ASN A 98 -6.55 -8.76 29.83
N GLU A 99 -7.19 -9.09 28.71
CA GLU A 99 -8.42 -9.88 28.67
C GLU A 99 -8.23 -11.26 29.32
N ALA A 100 -7.11 -11.94 29.03
CA ALA A 100 -6.77 -13.20 29.69
C ALA A 100 -6.61 -13.04 31.22
N TYR A 101 -5.85 -12.04 31.68
CA TYR A 101 -5.70 -11.77 33.12
C TYR A 101 -7.04 -11.45 33.80
N ASN A 102 -7.91 -10.67 33.16
CA ASN A 102 -9.23 -10.34 33.70
C ASN A 102 -10.15 -11.57 33.79
N SER A 103 -10.05 -12.48 32.82
CA SER A 103 -10.75 -13.77 32.87
C SER A 103 -10.27 -14.60 34.07
N ASP A 104 -8.95 -14.72 34.27
CA ASP A 104 -8.38 -15.50 35.38
C ASP A 104 -8.76 -14.92 36.76
N ILE A 105 -8.74 -13.59 36.88
CA ILE A 105 -9.19 -12.89 38.09
C ILE A 105 -10.66 -13.19 38.35
N SER A 106 -11.51 -13.11 37.32
CA SER A 106 -12.94 -13.37 37.44
C SER A 106 -13.22 -14.81 37.87
N GLN A 107 -12.48 -15.77 37.32
CA GLN A 107 -12.58 -17.18 37.72
C GLN A 107 -12.15 -17.40 39.18
N THR A 108 -11.05 -16.78 39.60
CA THR A 108 -10.55 -16.88 40.96
C THR A 108 -11.52 -16.28 41.97
N LEU A 109 -12.08 -15.10 41.67
CA LEU A 109 -13.12 -14.48 42.50
C LEU A 109 -14.36 -15.35 42.61
N HIS A 110 -14.77 -15.98 41.51
CA HIS A 110 -15.88 -16.93 41.53
C HIS A 110 -15.60 -18.12 42.46
N GLN A 111 -14.42 -18.73 42.35
CA GLN A 111 -14.01 -19.85 43.20
C GLN A 111 -14.01 -19.46 44.68
N VAL A 112 -13.42 -18.31 45.02
CA VAL A 112 -13.39 -17.80 46.39
C VAL A 112 -14.82 -17.59 46.93
N ASN A 113 -15.72 -17.04 46.13
CA ASN A 113 -17.11 -16.86 46.54
C ASN A 113 -17.82 -18.21 46.78
N GLN A 114 -17.59 -19.20 45.91
CA GLN A 114 -18.11 -20.56 46.13
C GLN A 114 -17.55 -21.20 47.40
N MET A 115 -16.27 -21.02 47.69
CA MET A 115 -15.67 -21.49 48.94
C MET A 115 -16.34 -20.83 50.15
N PHE A 116 -16.57 -19.52 50.15
CA PHE A 116 -17.26 -18.84 51.25
C PHE A 116 -18.67 -19.41 51.49
N LEU A 117 -19.43 -19.63 50.42
CA LEU A 117 -20.76 -20.24 50.51
C LEU A 117 -20.71 -21.65 51.11
N GLN A 118 -19.75 -22.48 50.70
CA GLN A 118 -19.55 -23.82 51.26
C GLN A 118 -19.21 -23.77 52.76
N HIS A 119 -18.31 -22.87 53.17
CA HIS A 119 -17.96 -22.70 54.58
C HIS A 119 -19.16 -22.23 55.42
N ALA A 120 -19.95 -21.27 54.91
CA ALA A 120 -21.16 -20.81 55.58
C ALA A 120 -22.18 -21.95 55.76
N GLN A 121 -22.36 -22.80 54.75
CA GLN A 121 -23.21 -23.98 54.84
C GLN A 121 -22.69 -24.98 55.88
N LEU A 122 -21.38 -25.23 55.91
CA LEU A 122 -20.75 -26.13 56.88
C LEU A 122 -20.95 -25.63 58.32
N LEU A 123 -20.74 -24.34 58.57
CA LEU A 123 -20.97 -23.71 59.87
C LEU A 123 -22.44 -23.83 60.29
N ASN A 124 -23.39 -23.60 59.38
CA ASN A 124 -24.81 -23.75 59.68
C ASN A 124 -25.17 -25.21 60.04
N ARG A 125 -24.60 -26.20 59.33
CA ARG A 125 -24.77 -27.62 59.67
C ARG A 125 -24.21 -27.95 61.06
N ALA A 126 -23.01 -27.45 61.38
CA ALA A 126 -22.39 -27.64 62.68
C ALA A 126 -23.25 -27.03 63.80
N PHE A 127 -23.74 -25.80 63.62
CA PHE A 127 -24.60 -25.13 64.59
C PHE A 127 -25.91 -25.89 64.83
N LYS A 128 -26.56 -26.39 63.77
CA LYS A 128 -27.73 -27.25 63.90
C LYS A 128 -27.42 -28.52 64.69
N GLY A 129 -26.28 -29.17 64.42
CA GLY A 129 -25.84 -30.35 65.17
C GLY A 129 -25.64 -30.06 66.66
N ILE A 130 -24.95 -28.97 66.99
CA ILE A 130 -24.76 -28.51 68.38
C ILE A 130 -26.10 -28.25 69.07
N SER A 131 -27.05 -27.58 68.38
CA SER A 131 -28.39 -27.33 68.91
C SER A 131 -29.15 -28.62 69.24
N VAL A 132 -29.04 -29.65 68.40
CA VAL A 132 -29.64 -30.97 68.65
C VAL A 132 -29.01 -31.63 69.88
N ILE A 133 -27.68 -31.62 69.99
CA ILE A 133 -26.97 -32.18 71.15
C ILE A 133 -27.41 -31.47 72.44
N TRP A 134 -27.48 -30.14 72.42
CA TRP A 134 -27.91 -29.36 73.58
C TRP A 134 -29.35 -29.71 74.03
N LYS A 135 -30.28 -29.88 73.08
CA LYS A 135 -31.66 -30.32 73.38
C LYS A 135 -31.70 -31.70 74.03
N ILE A 136 -30.86 -32.64 73.58
CA ILE A 136 -30.78 -33.99 74.16
C ILE A 136 -30.26 -33.93 75.61
N ILE A 137 -29.21 -33.15 75.85
CA ILE A 137 -28.63 -32.97 77.19
C ILE A 137 -29.66 -32.34 78.14
N ALA A 138 -30.32 -31.26 77.70
CA ALA A 138 -31.33 -30.57 78.51
C ALA A 138 -32.50 -31.48 78.89
N LYS A 139 -32.93 -32.37 77.98
CA LYS A 139 -34.00 -33.34 78.25
C LYS A 139 -33.59 -34.40 79.28
N LYS A 140 -32.35 -34.91 79.21
CA LYS A 140 -31.82 -35.90 80.17
C LYS A 140 -31.58 -35.34 81.57
N GLY A 141 -31.33 -34.04 81.71
CA GLY A 141 -31.14 -33.40 83.02
C GLY A 141 -32.44 -33.03 83.74
N ALA A 142 -33.60 -33.23 83.11
CA ALA A 142 -34.93 -32.92 83.66
C ALA A 142 -35.72 -34.17 84.08
N GLU A 143 -35.15 -35.36 83.91
CA GLU A 143 -35.63 -36.66 84.44
C GLU A 143 -34.85 -37.00 85.71
#